data_AF-Q47BT1-F1
#
_entry.id   AF-Q47BT1-F1
#
_cell.length_a   1.000
_cell.length_b   1.000
_cell.length_c   1.000
_cell.angle_alpha   90.00
_cell.angle_beta   90.00
_cell.angle_gamma   90.00
#
_symmetry.space_group_name_H-M   'P 1'
#
loop_
_entity.id
_entity.type
_entity.pdbx_description
1 polymer ?
#
loop_
_entity_poly.entity_id
_entity_poly.type
_entity_poly.pdbx_seq_one_letter_code
_entity_poly.pdbx_strand_id
1 'polypeptide(L)'
;MTKQRAVSIPTRRDESVSALSDITAHWLTTGALPPELVTGHKLIDFEHRFLVSAIANLRKVCIDHETFADCSGCGHESQLRCENQLIGLLGDIFSFILDHFKTEESIMRDSLMLMVDRDMCQAHMEDHAEIAAKVQEIVSSLDQLHVVSRIRELEKLLARWITNHIALHDLLLARWISREDSLLQGF
;
A
#
# COMPACT_ATOMS: atom_id res chain seq x y z
N MET A 1 -18.57 31.43 36.90
CA MET A 1 -17.43 31.33 35.96
C MET A 1 -16.59 30.14 36.38
N THR A 2 -16.79 28.98 35.75
CA THR A 2 -16.14 27.71 36.10
C THR A 2 -14.99 27.50 35.11
N LYS A 3 -13.75 27.56 35.59
CA LYS A 3 -12.55 27.32 34.76
C LYS A 3 -12.48 25.83 34.40
N GLN A 4 -12.71 25.50 33.12
CA GLN A 4 -12.39 24.17 32.59
C GLN A 4 -10.87 24.03 32.50
N ARG A 5 -10.38 22.95 33.12
CA ARG A 5 -8.97 22.54 33.12
C ARG A 5 -8.76 21.73 31.84
N ALA A 6 -8.02 22.26 30.89
CA ALA A 6 -7.64 21.54 29.69
C ALA A 6 -6.73 20.36 30.08
N VAL A 7 -7.19 19.13 29.81
CA VAL A 7 -6.37 17.92 29.91
C VAL A 7 -5.51 17.86 28.66
N SER A 8 -4.20 18.00 28.84
CA SER A 8 -3.21 17.83 27.78
C SER A 8 -3.15 16.35 27.39
N ILE A 9 -3.57 16.02 26.17
CA ILE A 9 -3.41 14.67 25.59
C ILE A 9 -1.93 14.50 25.20
N PRO A 10 -1.23 13.43 25.62
CA PRO A 10 0.16 13.21 25.24
C PRO A 10 0.28 12.93 23.74
N THR A 11 1.29 13.53 23.12
CA THR A 11 1.72 13.34 21.73
C THR A 11 2.12 11.89 21.46
N ARG A 12 1.17 11.08 20.99
CA ARG A 12 1.35 9.67 20.56
C ARG A 12 1.77 9.49 19.09
N ARG A 13 1.97 10.58 18.33
CA ARG A 13 2.18 10.53 16.87
C ARG A 13 3.59 10.12 16.46
N ASP A 14 4.62 10.49 17.22
CA ASP A 14 6.01 10.27 16.81
C ASP A 14 6.43 8.79 16.93
N GLU A 15 5.95 8.08 17.96
CA GLU A 15 6.20 6.65 18.14
C GLU A 15 5.53 5.80 17.04
N SER A 16 4.31 6.17 16.62
CA SER A 16 3.59 5.43 15.57
C SER A 16 4.24 5.58 14.19
N VAL A 17 4.79 6.75 13.88
CA VAL A 17 5.45 6.99 12.58
C VAL A 17 6.80 6.25 12.52
N SER A 18 7.56 6.23 13.62
CA SER A 18 8.81 5.46 13.69
C SER A 18 8.55 3.96 13.58
N ALA A 19 7.53 3.44 14.26
CA ALA A 19 7.19 2.02 14.22
C ALA A 19 6.75 1.55 12.82
N LEU A 20 5.92 2.35 12.13
CA LEU A 20 5.51 2.04 10.75
C LEU A 20 6.71 2.08 9.78
N SER A 21 7.67 2.98 10.00
CA SER A 21 8.90 3.03 9.20
C SER A 21 9.72 1.75 9.35
N ASP A 22 9.86 1.22 10.57
CA ASP A 22 10.58 -0.03 10.82
C ASP A 22 9.85 -1.24 10.20
N ILE A 23 8.52 -1.26 10.27
CA ILE A 23 7.68 -2.27 9.62
C ILE A 23 7.88 -2.23 8.10
N THR A 24 7.82 -1.05 7.48
CA THR A 24 8.04 -0.87 6.04
C THR A 24 9.41 -1.38 5.63
N ALA A 25 10.47 -1.02 6.36
CA ALA A 25 11.83 -1.47 6.08
C ALA A 25 11.95 -3.01 6.19
N HIS A 26 11.34 -3.60 7.22
CA HIS A 26 11.41 -5.04 7.45
C HIS A 26 10.80 -5.86 6.30
N TRP A 27 9.58 -5.53 5.88
CA TRP A 27 8.93 -6.32 4.84
C TRP A 27 9.47 -6.03 3.44
N LEU A 28 9.98 -4.83 3.19
CA LEU A 28 10.70 -4.53 1.96
C LEU A 28 11.89 -5.48 1.76
N THR A 29 12.62 -5.81 2.82
CA THR A 29 13.75 -6.76 2.77
C THR A 29 13.29 -8.20 2.61
N THR A 30 12.22 -8.61 3.27
CA THR A 30 11.79 -10.02 3.31
C THR A 30 10.79 -10.41 2.23
N GLY A 31 10.10 -9.44 1.62
CA GLY A 31 8.99 -9.65 0.70
C GLY A 31 7.78 -10.34 1.36
N ALA A 32 7.67 -10.27 2.69
CA ALA A 32 6.64 -10.96 3.46
C ALA A 32 5.78 -9.97 4.26
N LEU A 33 4.45 -10.11 4.15
CA LEU A 33 3.52 -9.30 4.93
C LEU A 33 3.79 -9.49 6.44
N PRO A 34 4.14 -8.42 7.18
CA PRO A 34 4.50 -8.53 8.58
C PRO A 34 3.25 -8.83 9.43
N PRO A 35 3.39 -9.55 10.56
CA PRO A 35 2.26 -9.96 11.40
C PRO A 35 1.34 -8.81 11.84
N GLU A 36 1.90 -7.62 12.05
CA GLU A 36 1.19 -6.42 12.49
C GLU A 36 0.20 -5.89 11.43
N LEU A 37 0.43 -6.22 10.16
CA LEU A 37 -0.41 -5.83 9.03
C LEU A 37 -1.34 -6.97 8.56
N VAL A 38 -1.35 -8.10 9.27
CA VAL A 38 -2.31 -9.17 9.00
C VAL A 38 -3.66 -8.76 9.60
N THR A 39 -4.65 -8.61 8.72
CA THR A 39 -6.00 -8.15 9.07
C THR A 39 -6.85 -9.24 9.73
N GLY A 40 -6.53 -10.51 9.46
CA GLY A 40 -7.32 -11.65 9.87
C GLY A 40 -8.44 -12.02 8.89
N HIS A 41 -8.69 -11.17 7.89
CA HIS A 41 -9.62 -11.47 6.80
C HIS A 41 -8.88 -12.16 5.65
N LYS A 42 -9.20 -13.44 5.40
CA LYS A 42 -8.40 -14.32 4.51
C LYS A 42 -8.17 -13.77 3.11
N LEU A 43 -9.20 -13.18 2.50
CA LEU A 43 -9.11 -12.63 1.13
C LEU A 43 -8.22 -11.39 1.09
N ILE A 44 -8.43 -10.45 2.03
CA ILE A 44 -7.65 -9.21 2.14
C ILE A 44 -6.19 -9.55 2.43
N ASP A 45 -5.92 -10.46 3.38
CA ASP A 45 -4.55 -10.88 3.70
C ASP A 45 -3.86 -11.60 2.53
N PHE A 46 -4.61 -12.30 1.68
CA PHE A 46 -4.06 -12.90 0.47
C PHE A 46 -3.66 -11.82 -0.54
N GLU A 47 -4.52 -10.83 -0.75
CA GLU A 47 -4.27 -9.70 -1.65
C GLU A 47 -3.08 -8.84 -1.18
N HIS A 48 -2.99 -8.53 0.12
CA HIS A 48 -1.85 -7.82 0.70
C HIS A 48 -0.53 -8.55 0.51
N ARG A 49 -0.50 -9.88 0.71
CA ARG A 49 0.72 -10.69 0.49
C ARG A 49 1.15 -10.67 -0.96
N PHE A 50 0.20 -10.69 -1.89
CA PHE A 50 0.51 -10.58 -3.31
C PHE A 50 1.12 -9.20 -3.62
N LEU A 51 0.49 -8.10 -3.17
CA LEU A 51 0.99 -6.74 -3.39
C LEU A 51 2.39 -6.55 -2.80
N VAL A 52 2.62 -6.98 -1.56
CA VAL A 52 3.94 -6.94 -0.90
C VAL A 52 5.00 -7.68 -1.72
N SER A 53 4.69 -8.89 -2.19
CA SER A 53 5.60 -9.69 -3.02
C SER A 53 5.89 -9.01 -4.37
N ALA A 54 4.86 -8.45 -5.00
CA ALA A 54 5.00 -7.77 -6.28
C ALA A 54 5.85 -6.48 -6.16
N ILE A 55 5.66 -5.71 -5.08
CA ILE A 55 6.50 -4.53 -4.77
C ILE A 55 7.96 -4.96 -4.56
N ALA A 56 8.21 -6.02 -3.78
CA ALA A 56 9.56 -6.55 -3.58
C ALA A 56 10.23 -7.02 -4.89
N ASN A 57 9.45 -7.43 -5.89
CA ASN A 57 9.97 -7.83 -7.20
C ASN A 57 10.44 -6.65 -8.07
N LEU A 58 10.06 -5.40 -7.77
CA LEU A 58 10.57 -4.21 -8.48
C LEU A 58 12.11 -4.16 -8.44
N ARG A 59 12.71 -4.58 -7.32
CA ARG A 59 14.16 -4.65 -7.11
C ARG A 59 14.89 -5.57 -8.09
N LYS A 60 14.18 -6.55 -8.66
CA LYS A 60 14.74 -7.57 -9.56
C LYS A 60 14.81 -7.11 -11.02
N VAL A 61 14.16 -5.99 -11.35
CA VAL A 61 14.13 -5.45 -12.71
C VAL A 61 15.50 -4.90 -13.12
N CYS A 62 16.22 -4.25 -12.20
CA CYS A 62 17.56 -3.74 -12.43
C CYS A 62 18.59 -4.58 -11.68
N ILE A 63 19.76 -4.81 -12.30
CA ILE A 63 20.85 -5.57 -11.69
C ILE A 63 21.38 -4.91 -10.42
N ASP A 64 21.38 -3.58 -10.37
CA ASP A 64 21.78 -2.80 -9.21
C ASP A 64 20.90 -1.55 -9.10
N HIS A 65 19.72 -1.74 -8.53
CA HIS A 65 18.80 -0.65 -8.29
C HIS A 65 19.20 0.23 -7.10
N GLU A 66 20.24 -0.08 -6.33
CA GLU A 66 20.62 0.68 -5.13
C GLU A 66 21.73 1.68 -5.42
N THR A 67 22.74 1.28 -6.22
CA THR A 67 23.94 2.10 -6.41
C THR A 67 23.93 2.91 -7.71
N PHE A 68 23.23 2.46 -8.76
CA PHE A 68 23.25 3.14 -10.05
C PHE A 68 22.52 4.49 -9.99
N ALA A 69 23.17 5.58 -10.40
CA ALA A 69 22.52 6.89 -10.44
C ALA A 69 21.40 6.92 -11.50
N ASP A 70 21.70 6.37 -12.68
CA ASP A 70 20.82 6.27 -13.84
C ASP A 70 21.19 5.00 -14.65
N CYS A 71 20.60 4.83 -15.83
CA CYS A 71 20.88 3.71 -16.71
C CYS A 71 21.89 4.03 -17.83
N SER A 72 22.58 5.17 -17.82
CA SER A 72 23.47 5.61 -18.91
C SER A 72 24.68 4.70 -19.11
N GLY A 73 25.13 4.02 -18.04
CA GLY A 73 26.21 3.03 -18.09
C GLY A 73 25.79 1.66 -18.62
N CYS A 74 24.50 1.42 -18.80
CA CYS A 74 23.96 0.17 -19.33
C CYS A 74 23.98 0.17 -20.86
N GLY A 75 24.21 -0.99 -21.47
CA GLY A 75 24.00 -1.15 -22.92
C GLY A 75 22.51 -1.04 -23.29
N HIS A 76 22.23 -0.58 -24.52
CA HIS A 76 20.86 -0.36 -25.02
C HIS A 76 19.94 -1.58 -24.85
N GLU A 77 20.42 -2.80 -25.13
CA GLU A 77 19.63 -4.03 -24.92
C GLU A 77 19.23 -4.22 -23.45
N SER A 78 20.10 -3.86 -22.51
CA SER A 78 19.80 -3.96 -21.08
C SER A 78 18.82 -2.88 -20.65
N GLN A 79 18.96 -1.65 -21.14
CA GLN A 79 18.00 -0.57 -20.88
C GLN A 79 16.60 -0.96 -21.35
N LEU A 80 16.48 -1.40 -22.61
CA LEU A 80 15.21 -1.83 -23.20
C LEU A 80 14.60 -3.03 -22.47
N ARG A 81 15.42 -4.00 -22.04
CA ARG A 81 14.96 -5.15 -21.26
C ARG A 81 14.41 -4.70 -19.90
N CYS A 82 15.12 -3.84 -19.17
CA CYS A 82 14.68 -3.37 -17.85
C CYS A 82 13.41 -2.53 -17.97
N GLU A 83 13.32 -1.65 -18.98
CA GLU A 83 12.11 -0.86 -19.24
C GLU A 83 10.90 -1.77 -19.51
N ASN A 84 11.02 -2.73 -20.43
CA ASN A 84 9.93 -3.65 -20.74
C ASN A 84 9.51 -4.51 -19.54
N GLN A 85 10.48 -4.97 -18.75
CA GLN A 85 10.20 -5.71 -17.51
C GLN A 85 9.48 -4.83 -16.48
N LEU A 86 9.87 -3.56 -16.34
CA LEU A 86 9.21 -2.61 -15.45
C LEU A 86 7.77 -2.37 -15.91
N ILE A 87 7.54 -2.10 -17.20
CA ILE A 87 6.21 -1.88 -17.77
C ILE A 87 5.30 -3.10 -17.53
N GLY A 88 5.80 -4.31 -17.78
CA GLY A 88 5.04 -5.54 -17.54
C GLY A 88 4.65 -5.71 -16.07
N LEU A 89 5.62 -5.58 -15.16
CA LEU A 89 5.38 -5.71 -13.72
C LEU A 89 4.41 -4.64 -13.21
N LEU A 90 4.51 -3.41 -13.72
CA LEU A 90 3.56 -2.34 -13.41
C LEU A 90 2.16 -2.69 -13.89
N GLY A 91 1.99 -3.19 -15.12
CA GLY A 91 0.68 -3.65 -15.60
C GLY A 91 0.03 -4.66 -14.65
N ASP A 92 0.80 -5.65 -14.19
CA ASP A 92 0.32 -6.67 -13.25
C ASP A 92 -0.03 -6.06 -11.88
N ILE A 93 0.84 -5.22 -11.31
CA ILE A 93 0.60 -4.54 -10.02
C ILE A 93 -0.65 -3.66 -10.08
N PHE A 94 -0.81 -2.89 -11.16
CA PHE A 94 -1.95 -1.98 -11.31
C PHE A 94 -3.27 -2.71 -11.51
N SER A 95 -3.29 -3.76 -12.34
CA SER A 95 -4.51 -4.55 -12.47
C SER A 95 -4.91 -5.12 -11.11
N PHE A 96 -3.94 -5.64 -10.37
CA PHE A 96 -4.20 -6.24 -9.06
C PHE A 96 -4.64 -5.22 -8.00
N ILE A 97 -3.98 -4.06 -7.92
CA ILE A 97 -4.31 -3.04 -6.91
C ILE A 97 -5.73 -2.49 -7.13
N LEU A 98 -6.14 -2.29 -8.38
CA LEU A 98 -7.48 -1.83 -8.70
C LEU A 98 -8.55 -2.88 -8.39
N ASP A 99 -8.23 -4.17 -8.54
CA ASP A 99 -9.14 -5.25 -8.17
C ASP A 99 -9.24 -5.39 -6.65
N HIS A 100 -8.13 -5.26 -5.93
CA HIS A 100 -8.09 -5.19 -4.47
C HIS A 100 -8.97 -4.04 -3.93
N PHE A 101 -8.85 -2.83 -4.49
CA PHE A 101 -9.71 -1.70 -4.12
C PHE A 101 -11.20 -2.01 -4.31
N LYS A 102 -11.57 -2.61 -5.45
CA LYS A 102 -12.96 -3.01 -5.70
C LYS A 102 -13.45 -4.05 -4.71
N THR A 103 -12.59 -5.01 -4.32
CA THR A 103 -12.90 -6.00 -3.29
C THR A 103 -13.26 -5.31 -1.99
N GLU A 104 -12.41 -4.43 -1.48
CA GLU A 104 -12.62 -3.74 -0.20
C GLU A 104 -13.80 -2.77 -0.23
N GLU A 105 -13.95 -2.01 -1.32
CA GLU A 105 -15.08 -1.10 -1.50
C GLU A 105 -16.42 -1.84 -1.60
N SER A 106 -16.43 -3.03 -2.20
CA SER A 106 -17.62 -3.89 -2.20
C SER A 106 -17.90 -4.42 -0.80
N ILE A 107 -16.89 -4.85 -0.05
CA ILE A 107 -17.03 -5.29 1.34
C ILE A 107 -17.54 -4.14 2.23
N MET A 108 -17.03 -2.92 2.10
CA MET A 108 -17.52 -1.74 2.83
C MET A 108 -19.00 -1.45 2.56
N ARG A 109 -19.45 -1.69 1.32
CA ARG A 109 -20.84 -1.52 0.92
C ARG A 109 -21.73 -2.63 1.47
N ASP A 110 -21.31 -3.87 1.31
CA ASP A 110 -22.11 -5.05 1.61
C ASP A 110 -22.23 -5.28 3.13
N SER A 111 -21.22 -4.86 3.91
CA SER A 111 -21.23 -4.86 5.38
C SER A 111 -21.97 -3.67 6.01
N LEU A 112 -22.66 -2.87 5.19
CA LEU A 112 -23.39 -1.65 5.60
C LEU A 112 -22.53 -0.60 6.32
N MET A 113 -21.20 -0.72 6.28
CA MET A 113 -20.28 0.22 6.93
C MET A 113 -20.50 1.64 6.40
N LEU A 114 -20.75 1.77 5.09
CA LEU A 114 -21.09 3.04 4.44
C LEU A 114 -22.31 3.75 5.04
N MET A 115 -23.25 3.01 5.65
CA MET A 115 -24.44 3.59 6.29
C MET A 115 -24.16 4.05 7.72
N VAL A 116 -23.11 3.52 8.36
CA VAL A 116 -22.76 3.81 9.76
C VAL A 116 -21.64 4.83 9.87
N ASP A 117 -20.59 4.69 9.05
CA ASP A 117 -19.42 5.55 9.08
C ASP A 117 -18.98 5.93 7.65
N ARG A 118 -19.80 6.78 7.02
CA ARG A 118 -19.58 7.24 5.65
C ARG A 118 -18.26 7.98 5.48
N ASP A 119 -17.87 8.79 6.46
CA ASP A 119 -16.66 9.61 6.38
C ASP A 119 -15.40 8.73 6.37
N MET A 120 -15.39 7.65 7.17
CA MET A 120 -14.30 6.67 7.15
C MET A 120 -14.20 5.97 5.79
N CYS A 121 -15.32 5.47 5.26
CA CYS A 121 -15.33 4.81 3.95
C CYS A 121 -14.94 5.77 2.81
N GLN A 122 -15.33 7.04 2.89
CA GLN A 122 -14.93 8.05 1.92
C GLN A 122 -13.41 8.31 1.99
N ALA A 123 -12.85 8.49 3.19
CA ALA A 123 -11.41 8.64 3.35
C ALA A 123 -10.63 7.43 2.81
N HIS A 124 -11.16 6.22 2.99
CA HIS A 124 -10.60 4.99 2.43
C HIS A 124 -10.57 5.03 0.89
N MET A 125 -11.71 5.30 0.24
CA MET A 125 -11.79 5.41 -1.23
C MET A 125 -10.95 6.57 -1.80
N GLU A 126 -10.82 7.67 -1.06
CA GLU A 126 -9.96 8.80 -1.45
C GLU A 126 -8.48 8.40 -1.43
N ASP A 127 -8.02 7.63 -0.44
CA ASP A 127 -6.65 7.14 -0.41
C ASP A 127 -6.36 6.17 -1.57
N HIS A 128 -7.33 5.30 -1.94
CA HIS A 128 -7.26 4.48 -3.17
C HIS A 128 -7.06 5.34 -4.43
N ALA A 129 -7.88 6.38 -4.58
CA ALA A 129 -7.83 7.26 -5.74
C ALA A 129 -6.50 8.05 -5.79
N GLU A 130 -6.01 8.51 -4.63
CA GLU A 130 -4.77 9.27 -4.52
C GLU A 130 -3.56 8.43 -4.90
N ILE A 131 -3.46 7.19 -4.39
CA ILE A 131 -2.34 6.31 -4.76
C ILE A 131 -2.40 5.94 -6.23
N ALA A 132 -3.57 5.60 -6.77
CA ALA A 132 -3.72 5.26 -8.19
C ALA A 132 -3.24 6.41 -9.10
N ALA A 133 -3.59 7.67 -8.76
CA ALA A 133 -3.15 8.84 -9.49
C ALA A 133 -1.62 9.04 -9.41
N LYS A 134 -1.01 8.93 -8.22
CA LYS A 134 0.45 9.09 -8.05
C LYS A 134 1.24 8.03 -8.79
N VAL A 135 0.80 6.77 -8.74
CA VAL A 135 1.50 5.72 -9.47
C VAL A 135 1.35 5.96 -10.97
N GLN A 136 0.17 6.36 -11.47
CA GLN A 136 -0.05 6.67 -12.89
C GLN A 136 0.86 7.81 -13.39
N GLU A 137 1.09 8.84 -12.56
CA GLU A 137 2.04 9.91 -12.83
C GLU A 137 3.47 9.36 -13.04
N ILE A 138 3.95 8.51 -12.13
CA ILE A 138 5.27 7.88 -12.26
C ILE A 138 5.35 7.02 -13.52
N VAL A 139 4.33 6.22 -13.82
CA VAL A 139 4.31 5.37 -15.02
C VAL A 139 4.30 6.19 -16.31
N SER A 140 3.55 7.29 -16.35
CA SER A 140 3.50 8.17 -17.53
C SER A 140 4.81 8.91 -17.82
N SER A 141 5.75 8.93 -16.85
CA SER A 141 7.07 9.54 -16.97
C SER A 141 8.20 8.51 -17.05
N LEU A 142 7.88 7.27 -17.42
CA LEU A 142 8.88 6.23 -17.69
C LEU A 142 9.77 6.63 -18.87
N ASP A 143 11.07 6.39 -18.69
CA ASP A 143 12.10 6.66 -19.67
C ASP A 143 13.26 5.67 -19.48
N GLN A 144 13.88 5.25 -20.58
CA GLN A 144 14.94 4.23 -20.61
C GLN A 144 16.17 4.60 -19.78
N LEU A 145 16.50 5.89 -19.70
CA LEU A 145 17.65 6.35 -18.92
C LEU A 145 17.36 6.41 -17.42
N HIS A 146 16.09 6.45 -17.02
CA HIS A 146 15.67 6.69 -15.64
C HIS A 146 14.91 5.51 -15.01
N VAL A 147 14.89 4.33 -15.64
CA VAL A 147 14.25 3.11 -15.12
C VAL A 147 14.64 2.84 -13.66
N VAL A 148 15.93 2.98 -13.32
CA VAL A 148 16.40 2.76 -11.95
C VAL A 148 15.82 3.77 -10.94
N SER A 149 15.69 5.05 -11.32
CA SER A 149 15.04 6.05 -10.46
C SER A 149 13.57 5.72 -10.25
N ARG A 150 12.88 5.30 -11.31
CA ARG A 150 11.46 4.95 -11.28
C ARG A 150 11.18 3.73 -10.41
N ILE A 151 12.06 2.72 -10.44
CA ILE A 151 11.99 1.58 -9.50
C ILE A 151 12.03 2.06 -8.05
N ARG A 152 12.99 2.93 -7.68
CA ARG A 152 13.12 3.45 -6.31
C ARG A 152 11.93 4.29 -5.90
N GLU A 153 11.45 5.16 -6.79
CA GLU A 153 10.28 6.02 -6.55
C GLU A 153 9.02 5.19 -6.32
N LEU A 154 8.76 4.19 -7.17
CA LEU A 154 7.64 3.26 -7.05
C LEU A 154 7.71 2.44 -5.77
N GLU A 155 8.87 1.84 -5.50
CA GLU A 155 9.07 1.03 -4.29
C GLU A 155 8.80 1.87 -3.04
N LYS A 156 9.41 3.05 -2.92
CA LYS A 156 9.24 3.93 -1.77
C LYS A 156 7.79 4.40 -1.60
N LEU A 157 7.14 4.76 -2.71
CA LEU A 157 5.75 5.20 -2.71
C LEU A 157 4.82 4.07 -2.26
N LEU A 158 4.88 2.93 -2.95
CA LEU A 158 3.98 1.80 -2.71
C LEU A 158 4.21 1.18 -1.35
N ALA A 159 5.48 1.04 -0.91
CA ALA A 159 5.77 0.40 0.36
C ALA A 159 5.33 1.23 1.56
N ARG A 160 5.50 2.56 1.47
CA ARG A 160 4.97 3.47 2.47
C ARG A 160 3.44 3.47 2.45
N TRP A 161 2.84 3.53 1.27
CA TRP A 161 1.40 3.57 1.13
C TRP A 161 0.76 2.31 1.73
N ILE A 162 1.12 1.10 1.27
CA ILE A 162 0.50 -0.15 1.73
C ILE A 162 0.62 -0.33 3.24
N THR A 163 1.75 0.06 3.84
CA THR A 163 1.93 -0.02 5.29
C THR A 163 0.96 0.89 6.04
N ASN A 164 0.82 2.14 5.58
CA ASN A 164 -0.07 3.10 6.23
C ASN A 164 -1.54 2.78 5.96
N HIS A 165 -1.86 2.39 4.72
CA HIS A 165 -3.20 2.07 4.27
C HIS A 165 -3.79 0.94 5.09
N ILE A 166 -3.10 -0.20 5.17
CA ILE A 166 -3.51 -1.33 5.99
C ILE A 166 -3.72 -0.92 7.45
N ALA A 167 -2.76 -0.19 8.00
CA ALA A 167 -2.80 0.21 9.41
C ALA A 167 -3.97 1.15 9.74
N LEU A 168 -4.33 2.04 8.81
CA LEU A 168 -5.34 3.09 9.02
C LEU A 168 -6.74 2.67 8.57
N HIS A 169 -6.84 1.85 7.53
CA HIS A 169 -8.10 1.54 6.85
C HIS A 169 -8.46 0.06 6.97
N ASP A 170 -7.62 -0.85 6.51
CA ASP A 170 -8.01 -2.26 6.30
C ASP A 170 -8.14 -3.01 7.61
N LEU A 171 -7.30 -2.69 8.61
CA LEU A 171 -7.46 -3.20 9.96
C LEU A 171 -8.79 -2.77 10.60
N LEU A 172 -9.30 -1.57 10.27
CA LEU A 172 -10.61 -1.13 10.76
C LEU A 172 -11.75 -1.83 10.01
N LEU A 173 -11.62 -1.97 8.69
CA LEU A 173 -12.56 -2.71 7.86
C LEU A 173 -12.69 -4.17 8.33
N ALA A 174 -11.57 -4.86 8.54
CA ALA A 174 -11.57 -6.26 9.01
C ALA A 174 -12.21 -6.41 10.41
N ARG A 175 -12.00 -5.45 11.31
CA ARG A 175 -12.67 -5.44 12.62
C ARG A 175 -14.18 -5.22 12.49
N TRP A 176 -14.61 -4.39 11.55
CA TRP A 176 -16.03 -4.16 11.26
C TRP A 176 -16.71 -5.47 10.83
N ILE A 177 -16.15 -6.15 9.82
CA ILE A 177 -16.66 -7.41 9.28
C ILE A 177 -16.74 -8.48 10.38
N SER A 178 -15.66 -8.63 11.15
CA SER A 178 -15.60 -9.63 12.22
C SER A 178 -16.69 -9.44 13.29
N ARG A 179 -17.07 -8.17 13.56
CA ARG A 179 -18.16 -7.84 14.48
C ARG A 179 -19.52 -8.20 13.87
N GLU A 180 -19.74 -7.89 12.61
CA GLU A 180 -21.00 -8.20 11.92
C GLU A 180 -21.25 -9.71 11.85
N ASP A 181 -20.23 -10.49 11.45
CA ASP A 181 -20.30 -11.95 11.42
C ASP A 181 -20.66 -12.54 12.79
N SER A 182 -20.07 -11.97 13.86
CA SER A 182 -20.36 -12.39 15.23
C SER A 182 -21.80 -12.08 15.65
N LEU A 183 -22.37 -10.96 15.18
CA LEU A 183 -23.76 -10.60 15.47
C LEU A 183 -24.74 -11.49 14.69
N LEU A 184 -24.40 -11.87 13.46
CA LEU A 184 -25.24 -12.73 12.63
C LEU A 184 -25.21 -14.21 13.06
N GLN A 185 -24.08 -14.70 13.61
CA GLN A 185 -23.97 -16.07 14.13
C GLN A 185 -24.60 -16.26 15.53
N GLY A 186 -24.98 -15.16 16.21
CA GLY A 186 -25.61 -15.17 17.53
C GLY A 186 -27.14 -15.28 17.51
N PHE A 187 -27.76 -15.40 16.34
CA PHE A 187 -29.19 -15.64 16.13
C PHE A 187 -29.45 -17.04 15.56
#